data_AF-A0A372QMA1-F1
#
_entry.id   AF-A0A372QMA1-F1
#
_cell.length_a   1.000
_cell.length_b   1.000
_cell.length_c   1.000
_cell.angle_alpha   90.00
_cell.angle_beta   90.00
_cell.angle_gamma   90.00
#
_symmetry.space_group_name_H-M   'P 1'
#
loop_
_entity.id
_entity.type
_entity.pdbx_description
1 polymer ?
#
loop_
_entity_poly.entity_id
_entity_poly.type
_entity_poly.pdbx_seq_one_letter_code
_entity_poly.pdbx_strand_id
1 'polypeptide(L)'
;MFLLKDFSRDIGKLLENSRNTHDIIIRVGEGTSQKDFKAHSLILRVRSGYFQNELTNIEKLYKENGIIVFDKRNYSPKIFKIILKYLYTGKIDLKNLDTFDILQV
;
A
#
# COMPACT_ATOMS: atom_id res chain seq x y z
N MET A 1 22.22 -3.25 15.71
CA MET A 1 20.79 -3.11 15.35
C MET A 1 20.37 -4.16 14.31
N PHE A 2 20.36 -5.45 14.69
CA PHE A 2 19.95 -6.58 13.83
C PHE A 2 18.44 -6.87 13.95
N LEU A 3 17.92 -6.83 15.19
CA LEU A 3 16.51 -7.08 15.51
C LEU A 3 15.53 -6.25 14.67
N LEU A 4 15.80 -4.96 14.48
CA LEU A 4 14.94 -4.06 13.70
C LEU A 4 14.94 -4.39 12.20
N LYS A 5 16.05 -4.91 11.67
CA LYS A 5 16.16 -5.31 10.26
C LYS A 5 15.39 -6.59 9.99
N ASP A 6 15.41 -7.52 10.93
CA ASP A 6 14.67 -8.79 10.81
C ASP A 6 13.17 -8.57 10.97
N PHE A 7 12.76 -7.76 11.95
CA PHE A 7 11.35 -7.35 12.07
C PHE A 7 10.83 -6.67 10.79
N SER A 8 11.57 -5.68 10.25
CA SER A 8 11.23 -5.02 8.98
C SER A 8 11.07 -6.01 7.83
N ARG A 9 11.93 -7.03 7.76
CA ARG A 9 11.89 -8.08 6.74
C ARG A 9 10.67 -8.96 6.92
N ASP A 10 10.35 -9.35 8.15
CA ASP A 10 9.21 -10.22 8.45
C ASP A 10 7.87 -9.52 8.18
N ILE A 11 7.74 -8.23 8.51
CA ILE A 11 6.58 -7.44 8.07
C ILE A 11 6.54 -7.31 6.54
N GLY A 12 7.70 -7.12 5.88
CA GLY A 12 7.81 -7.11 4.42
C GLY A 12 7.24 -8.38 3.76
N LYS A 13 7.45 -9.56 4.35
CA LYS A 13 6.87 -10.82 3.85
C LYS A 13 5.34 -10.81 3.83
N LEU A 14 4.68 -10.02 4.68
CA LEU A 14 3.22 -9.89 4.62
C LEU A 14 2.78 -9.28 3.29
N LEU A 15 3.52 -8.30 2.76
CA LEU A 15 3.22 -7.73 1.44
C LEU A 15 3.43 -8.75 0.31
N GLU A 16 4.48 -9.58 0.40
CA GLU A 16 4.76 -10.64 -0.57
C GLU A 16 3.68 -11.73 -0.55
N ASN A 17 3.17 -12.06 0.64
CA ASN A 17 2.14 -13.08 0.86
C ASN A 17 0.70 -12.55 0.74
N SER A 18 0.51 -11.28 0.37
CA SER A 18 -0.80 -10.63 0.35
C SER A 18 -1.81 -11.27 -0.60
N ARG A 19 -1.34 -12.07 -1.59
CA ARG A 19 -2.18 -12.75 -2.58
C ARG A 19 -3.39 -13.46 -1.96
N ASN A 20 -3.21 -14.09 -0.80
CA ASN A 20 -4.22 -14.91 -0.10
C ASN A 20 -4.63 -14.36 1.28
N THR A 21 -3.99 -13.30 1.76
CA THR A 21 -4.17 -12.78 3.14
C THR A 21 -4.70 -11.34 3.20
N HIS A 22 -4.77 -10.67 2.04
CA HIS A 22 -5.31 -9.31 1.94
C HIS A 22 -6.78 -9.23 2.36
N ASP A 23 -7.13 -8.11 2.99
CA ASP A 23 -8.49 -7.68 3.31
C ASP A 23 -8.90 -6.42 2.52
N ILE A 24 -7.96 -5.85 1.76
CA ILE A 24 -8.16 -4.65 0.93
C ILE A 24 -7.43 -4.76 -0.42
N ILE A 25 -8.11 -4.30 -1.48
CA ILE A 25 -7.57 -4.06 -2.82
C ILE A 25 -7.60 -2.55 -3.07
N ILE A 26 -6.44 -1.98 -3.36
CA ILE A 26 -6.31 -0.57 -3.72
C ILE A 26 -6.10 -0.48 -5.23
N ARG A 27 -7.06 0.11 -5.94
CA ARG A 27 -7.00 0.30 -7.39
C ARG A 27 -6.40 1.67 -7.68
N VAL A 28 -5.27 1.71 -8.36
CA VAL A 28 -4.48 2.93 -8.58
C VAL A 28 -4.29 3.19 -10.05
N GLY A 29 -4.41 4.45 -10.47
CA GLY A 29 -4.33 4.86 -11.87
C GLY A 29 -5.65 4.75 -12.62
N GLU A 30 -5.61 5.03 -13.92
CA GLU A 30 -6.79 5.00 -14.80
C GLU A 30 -6.50 4.28 -16.12
N GLY A 31 -7.57 3.80 -16.76
CA GLY A 31 -7.53 3.16 -18.07
C GLY A 31 -6.61 1.95 -18.10
N THR A 32 -5.80 1.85 -19.15
CA THR A 32 -4.86 0.73 -19.35
C THR A 32 -3.69 0.72 -18.37
N SER A 33 -3.47 1.83 -17.66
CA SER A 33 -2.39 1.96 -16.67
C SER A 33 -2.80 1.53 -15.27
N GLN A 34 -4.11 1.31 -15.03
CA GLN A 34 -4.63 0.96 -13.71
C GLN A 34 -3.99 -0.34 -13.19
N LYS A 35 -3.66 -0.36 -11.89
CA LYS A 35 -3.18 -1.55 -11.19
C LYS A 35 -3.86 -1.75 -9.86
N ASP A 36 -4.07 -3.01 -9.54
CA ASP A 36 -4.65 -3.45 -8.28
C ASP A 36 -3.54 -3.86 -7.31
N PHE A 37 -3.57 -3.31 -6.10
CA PHE A 37 -2.64 -3.60 -5.03
C PHE A 37 -3.35 -4.30 -3.87
N LYS A 38 -3.01 -5.56 -3.66
CA LYS A 38 -3.47 -6.35 -2.52
C LYS A 38 -2.67 -6.01 -1.27
N ALA A 39 -3.34 -5.62 -0.19
CA ALA A 39 -2.71 -5.16 1.05
C ALA A 39 -3.54 -5.51 2.30
N HIS A 40 -3.05 -5.07 3.46
CA HIS A 40 -3.68 -5.29 4.76
C HIS A 40 -4.08 -3.93 5.36
N SER A 41 -5.38 -3.73 5.58
CA SER A 41 -5.95 -2.49 6.09
C SER A 41 -5.34 -2.08 7.43
N LEU A 42 -5.05 -3.06 8.30
CA LEU A 42 -4.41 -2.82 9.59
C LEU A 42 -3.02 -2.19 9.45
N ILE A 43 -2.17 -2.73 8.58
CA ILE A 43 -0.82 -2.19 8.34
C ILE A 43 -0.93 -0.77 7.79
N LEU A 44 -1.80 -0.54 6.82
CA LEU A 44 -1.97 0.78 6.21
C LEU A 44 -2.38 1.84 7.26
N ARG A 45 -3.38 1.54 8.10
CA ARG A 45 -3.87 2.47 9.14
C ARG A 45 -2.82 2.77 10.21
N VAL A 46 -2.06 1.77 10.65
CA VAL A 46 -1.03 1.96 11.68
C VAL A 46 0.17 2.75 11.13
N ARG A 47 0.44 2.64 9.82
CA ARG A 47 1.65 3.19 9.19
C ARG A 47 1.42 4.52 8.47
N SER A 48 0.18 4.97 8.34
CA SER A 48 -0.18 6.20 7.63
C SER A 48 -1.42 6.85 8.21
N GLY A 49 -1.30 8.11 8.65
CA GLY A 49 -2.45 8.91 9.10
C GLY A 49 -3.49 9.13 8.00
N TYR A 50 -3.07 9.18 6.73
CA TYR A 50 -3.98 9.23 5.59
C TYR A 50 -4.89 7.99 5.55
N PHE A 51 -4.29 6.80 5.53
CA PHE A 51 -5.07 5.56 5.53
C PHE A 51 -5.84 5.35 6.84
N GLN A 52 -5.31 5.81 7.97
CA GLN A 52 -6.04 5.81 9.23
C GLN A 52 -7.37 6.55 9.09
N ASN A 53 -7.33 7.78 8.55
CA ASN A 53 -8.52 8.61 8.35
C ASN A 53 -9.46 8.01 7.30
N GLU A 54 -8.94 7.65 6.12
CA GLU A 54 -9.75 7.10 5.02
C GLU A 54 -10.40 5.76 5.38
N LEU A 55 -9.77 4.95 6.22
CA LEU A 55 -10.25 3.62 6.63
C LEU A 55 -10.82 3.61 8.06
N THR A 56 -11.15 4.77 8.64
CA THR A 56 -11.72 4.87 10.00
C THR A 56 -13.05 4.12 10.09
N ASN A 57 -13.94 4.29 9.10
CA ASN A 57 -15.26 3.65 9.06
C ASN A 57 -15.28 2.49 8.06
N ILE A 58 -14.38 1.52 8.27
CA ILE A 58 -14.10 0.43 7.32
C ILE A 58 -15.35 -0.42 6.96
N GLU A 59 -16.33 -0.49 7.86
CA GLU A 59 -17.59 -1.21 7.66
C GLU A 59 -18.50 -0.56 6.62
N LYS A 60 -18.39 0.77 6.44
CA LYS A 60 -19.18 1.56 5.49
C LYS A 60 -18.55 1.59 4.09
N LEU A 61 -17.33 1.10 3.95
CA LEU A 61 -16.64 1.08 2.66
C LEU A 61 -17.21 0.01 1.74
N TYR A 62 -17.13 0.25 0.44
CA TYR A 62 -17.52 -0.72 -0.57
C TYR A 62 -16.66 -1.99 -0.45
N LYS A 63 -17.32 -3.15 -0.50
CA LYS A 63 -16.68 -4.46 -0.43
C LYS A 63 -17.14 -5.34 -1.59
N GLU A 64 -16.19 -6.04 -2.19
CA GLU A 64 -16.41 -7.05 -3.22
C GLU A 64 -16.00 -8.40 -2.62
N ASN A 65 -16.94 -9.33 -2.49
CA ASN A 65 -16.72 -10.65 -1.84
C ASN A 65 -16.09 -10.54 -0.43
N GLY A 66 -16.50 -9.54 0.35
CA GLY A 66 -15.97 -9.29 1.70
C GLY A 66 -14.63 -8.55 1.75
N ILE A 67 -14.00 -8.31 0.60
CA ILE A 67 -12.73 -7.56 0.49
C ILE A 67 -13.02 -6.09 0.23
N ILE A 68 -12.37 -5.19 0.96
CA ILE A 68 -12.52 -3.74 0.76
C ILE A 68 -11.91 -3.37 -0.58
N VAL A 69 -12.60 -2.54 -1.35
CA VAL A 69 -12.08 -2.00 -2.59
C VAL A 69 -11.96 -0.48 -2.45
N PHE A 70 -10.77 0.02 -2.71
CA PHE A 70 -10.41 1.42 -2.49
C PHE A 70 -9.79 2.03 -3.76
N ASP A 71 -10.52 2.94 -4.41
CA ASP A 71 -10.11 3.54 -5.67
C ASP A 71 -9.29 4.83 -5.46
N LYS A 72 -8.11 4.91 -6.09
CA LYS A 72 -7.20 6.06 -6.10
C LYS A 72 -6.67 6.31 -7.51
N ARG A 73 -7.59 6.78 -8.35
CA ARG A 73 -7.42 6.96 -9.79
C ARG A 73 -6.35 7.99 -10.19
N ASN A 74 -6.18 9.05 -9.40
CA ASN A 74 -5.26 10.16 -9.72
C ASN A 74 -3.78 9.92 -9.35
N TYR A 75 -3.40 8.69 -8.99
CA TYR A 75 -2.04 8.38 -8.55
C TYR A 75 -1.32 7.46 -9.52
N SER A 76 -0.01 7.65 -9.64
CA SER A 76 0.85 6.76 -10.42
C SER A 76 0.99 5.41 -9.73
N PRO A 77 0.67 4.28 -10.41
CA PRO A 77 0.90 2.95 -9.86
C PRO A 77 2.36 2.67 -9.50
N LYS A 78 3.31 3.28 -10.23
CA LYS A 78 4.75 3.16 -9.94
C LYS A 78 5.07 3.75 -8.56
N ILE A 79 4.60 4.97 -8.31
CA ILE A 79 4.80 5.69 -7.05
C ILE A 79 4.10 4.97 -5.91
N PHE A 80 2.84 4.55 -6.13
CA PHE A 80 2.09 3.84 -5.10
C PHE A 80 2.76 2.54 -4.67
N LYS A 81 3.35 1.78 -5.61
CA LYS A 81 4.12 0.57 -5.29
C LYS A 81 5.27 0.85 -4.31
N ILE A 82 5.92 2.01 -4.44
CA ILE A 82 7.05 2.40 -3.57
C ILE A 82 6.52 2.82 -2.20
N ILE A 83 5.48 3.65 -2.15
CA ILE A 83 4.81 4.04 -0.90
C ILE A 83 4.35 2.78 -0.15
N LEU A 84 3.69 1.85 -0.84
CA LEU A 84 3.21 0.62 -0.24
C LEU A 84 4.36 -0.21 0.35
N LYS A 85 5.47 -0.38 -0.38
CA LYS A 85 6.66 -1.05 0.16
C LYS A 85 7.23 -0.33 1.39
N TYR A 86 7.25 1.00 1.39
CA TYR A 86 7.70 1.79 2.53
C TYR A 86 6.82 1.59 3.76
N LEU A 87 5.49 1.55 3.59
CA LEU A 87 4.57 1.32 4.71
C LEU A 87 4.85 -0.02 5.43
N TYR A 88 5.21 -1.06 4.68
CA TYR A 88 5.53 -2.38 5.24
C TYR A 88 6.95 -2.49 5.80
N THR A 89 7.94 -1.93 5.10
CA THR A 89 9.35 -2.22 5.41
C THR A 89 10.07 -1.08 6.13
N GLY A 90 9.51 0.13 6.10
CA GLY A 90 10.20 1.37 6.52
C GLY A 90 11.38 1.75 5.63
N LYS A 91 11.52 1.13 4.45
CA LYS A 91 12.60 1.38 3.50
C LYS A 91 12.04 1.91 2.20
N ILE A 92 12.70 2.92 1.65
CA ILE A 92 12.42 3.45 0.32
C ILE A 92 13.58 3.03 -0.58
N ASP A 93 13.25 2.39 -1.71
CA ASP A 93 14.23 2.12 -2.75
C ASP A 93 14.10 3.21 -3.83
N LEU A 94 15.04 4.16 -3.80
CA LEU A 94 15.07 5.30 -4.72
C LEU A 94 15.86 5.00 -6.01
N LYS A 95 16.46 3.80 -6.16
CA LYS A 95 17.39 3.51 -7.26
C LYS A 95 16.77 3.59 -8.66
N ASN A 96 15.44 3.55 -8.76
CA ASN A 96 14.70 3.57 -10.03
C ASN A 96 13.62 4.68 -10.07
N LEU A 97 13.76 5.70 -9.21
CA LEU A 97 12.91 6.90 -9.21
C LEU A 97 13.65 8.05 -9.84
N ASP A 98 13.01 8.74 -10.79
CA ASP A 98 13.50 10.03 -11.24
C ASP A 98 13.18 11.09 -10.16
N THR A 99 13.99 12.14 -10.04
CA THR A 99 13.81 13.17 -9.00
C THR A 99 12.42 13.83 -9.03
N PHE A 100 11.78 13.90 -10.20
CA PHE A 100 10.41 14.42 -10.36
C PHE A 100 9.32 13.47 -9.81
N ASP A 101 9.55 12.16 -9.81
CA ASP A 101 8.63 11.17 -9.26
C ASP A 101 8.47 11.33 -7.73
N ILE A 102 9.50 11.85 -7.06
CA ILE A 102 9.55 11.99 -5.59
C ILE A 102 8.76 13.20 -5.11
N LEU A 103 8.67 14.27 -5.93
CA LEU A 103 8.02 15.54 -5.57
C LEU A 103 6.49 15.52 -5.73
N GLN A 104 5.92 14.45 -6.30
CA GLN A 104 4.47 14.27 -6.47
C GLN A 104 3.83 13.36 -5.40
N VAL A 105 4.61 12.94 -4.39
CA VAL A 105 4.15 12.13 -3.24
C VAL A 105 3.42 12.99 -2.22
#